data_AF-A0A354BMA1-F1
#
_entry.id   AF-A0A354BMA1-F1
#
_cell.length_a   1.000
_cell.length_b   1.000
_cell.length_c   1.000
_cell.angle_alpha   90.00
_cell.angle_beta   90.00
_cell.angle_gamma   90.00
#
_symmetry.space_group_name_H-M   'P 1'
#
loop_
_entity.id
_entity.type
_entity.pdbx_description
1 polymer ?
#
loop_
_entity_poly.entity_id
_entity_poly.type
_entity_poly.pdbx_seq_one_letter_code
_entity_poly.pdbx_strand_id
1 'polypeptide(L)'
;GIEFELPMENARVEAYKGAGQVYFGTGLKDRFIHGSQVIVQYDQQPKLWTTTFLYLAGFRFNETWSVFGMFGPRTELGGRVTDRRTEWLSNVTLFADVTNRL
;
A
#
# COMPACT_ATOMS: atom_id res chain seq x y z
N GLY A 1 9.55 -4.05 6.41
CA GLY A 1 9.03 -5.42 6.54
C GLY A 1 8.83 -6.02 5.17
N ILE A 2 8.82 -7.35 5.08
CA ILE A 2 8.55 -8.10 3.86
C ILE A 2 7.44 -9.09 4.20
N GLU A 3 6.49 -9.24 3.29
CA GLU A 3 5.35 -10.12 3.44
C GLU A 3 5.12 -10.90 2.15
N PHE A 4 4.64 -12.13 2.31
CA PHE A 4 4.26 -13.00 1.20
C PHE A 4 2.91 -13.66 1.53
N GLU A 5 2.00 -13.61 0.57
CA GLU A 5 0.66 -14.16 0.66
C GLU A 5 0.42 -15.09 -0.54
N LEU A 6 -0.34 -16.16 -0.28
CA LEU A 6 -0.93 -17.02 -1.31
C LEU A 6 -2.45 -16.82 -1.27
N PRO A 7 -3.01 -15.87 -2.04
CA PRO A 7 -4.45 -15.77 -2.21
C PRO A 7 -5.00 -17.10 -2.76
N MET A 8 -5.98 -17.67 -2.05
CA MET A 8 -6.58 -18.95 -2.38
C MET A 8 -8.10 -18.87 -2.43
N GLU A 9 -8.69 -19.59 -3.36
CA GLU A 9 -10.14 -19.82 -3.46
C GLU A 9 -10.39 -21.32 -3.61
N ASN A 10 -11.29 -21.89 -2.82
CA ASN A 10 -11.61 -23.33 -2.85
C ASN A 10 -10.38 -24.25 -2.80
N ALA A 11 -9.42 -23.93 -1.92
CA ALA A 11 -8.13 -24.62 -1.78
C ALA A 11 -7.21 -24.59 -3.03
N ARG A 12 -7.53 -23.77 -4.03
CA ARG A 12 -6.67 -23.49 -5.18
C ARG A 12 -5.97 -22.14 -4.99
N VAL A 13 -4.68 -22.08 -5.31
CA VAL A 13 -3.94 -20.82 -5.36
C VAL A 13 -4.38 -20.03 -6.58
N GLU A 14 -4.86 -18.82 -6.36
CA GLU A 14 -5.30 -17.90 -7.41
C GLU A 14 -4.22 -16.89 -7.79
N ALA A 15 -3.39 -16.50 -6.82
CA ALA A 15 -2.32 -15.54 -7.05
C ALA A 15 -1.10 -15.80 -6.16
N TYR A 16 0.00 -15.14 -6.51
CA TYR A 16 1.17 -15.00 -5.66
C TYR A 16 1.35 -13.52 -5.40
N LYS A 17 1.39 -13.11 -4.12
CA LYS A 17 1.49 -11.71 -3.76
C LYS A 17 2.65 -11.50 -2.78
N GLY A 18 3.58 -10.64 -3.16
CA GLY A 18 4.69 -10.21 -2.32
C GLY A 18 4.56 -8.72 -2.04
N ALA A 19 4.88 -8.31 -0.82
CA ALA A 19 4.93 -6.91 -0.43
C ALA A 19 6.20 -6.60 0.35
N GLY A 20 6.74 -5.41 0.13
CA GLY A 20 7.85 -4.85 0.88
C GLY A 20 7.51 -3.44 1.32
N GLN A 21 7.86 -3.09 2.56
CA GLN A 21 7.69 -1.73 3.07
C GLN A 21 8.93 -1.27 3.82
N VAL A 22 9.29 -0.01 3.63
CA VAL A 22 10.44 0.63 4.27
C VAL A 22 9.99 1.91 4.93
N TYR A 23 10.39 2.08 6.19
CA TYR A 23 10.23 3.30 6.95
C TYR A 23 11.51 4.12 6.83
N PHE A 24 11.40 5.40 6.47
CA PHE A 24 12.55 6.26 6.22
C PHE A 24 12.94 7.11 7.45
N GLY A 25 12.10 7.17 8.47
CA GLY A 25 12.36 7.94 9.68
C GLY A 25 11.26 8.95 10.02
N THR A 26 11.50 9.70 11.09
CA THR A 26 10.63 10.79 11.53
C THR A 26 11.16 12.15 11.07
N GLY A 27 10.28 13.14 11.05
CA GLY A 27 10.62 14.55 10.87
C GLY A 27 9.70 15.47 11.68
N LEU A 28 9.94 16.78 11.61
CA LEU A 28 9.10 17.81 12.25
C LEU A 28 8.86 17.58 13.75
N LYS A 29 9.95 17.33 14.51
CA LYS A 29 9.90 16.97 15.95
C LYS A 29 9.02 15.74 16.20
N ASP A 30 9.27 14.68 15.44
CA ASP A 30 8.54 13.39 15.51
C ASP A 30 7.05 13.46 15.18
N ARG A 31 6.60 14.54 14.53
CA ARG A 31 5.21 14.70 14.07
C ARG A 31 4.99 14.19 12.66
N PHE A 32 6.05 13.92 11.90
CA PHE A 32 5.97 13.41 10.55
C PHE A 32 6.63 12.04 10.46
N ILE A 33 5.98 11.11 9.77
CA ILE A 33 6.54 9.81 9.40
C ILE A 33 6.41 9.64 7.89
N HIS A 34 7.39 8.98 7.28
CA HIS A 34 7.27 8.62 5.87
C HIS A 34 8.00 7.34 5.51
N GLY A 35 7.61 6.78 4.38
CA GLY A 35 8.13 5.51 3.91
C GLY A 35 7.67 5.21 2.50
N SER A 36 7.94 3.99 2.08
CA SER A 36 7.44 3.45 0.83
C SER A 36 6.92 2.04 1.01
N GLN A 37 6.00 1.64 0.15
CA GLN A 37 5.51 0.29 0.02
C GLN A 37 5.49 -0.12 -1.44
N VAL A 38 5.95 -1.34 -1.71
CA VAL A 38 5.88 -1.97 -3.02
C VAL A 38 5.10 -3.27 -2.88
N ILE A 39 4.14 -3.48 -3.75
CA ILE A 39 3.34 -4.71 -3.80
C ILE A 39 3.42 -5.25 -5.22
N VAL A 40 3.76 -6.52 -5.36
CA VAL A 40 3.77 -7.25 -6.62
C VAL A 40 2.83 -8.44 -6.48
N GLN A 41 1.89 -8.55 -7.40
CA GLN A 41 0.95 -9.66 -7.48
C GLN A 41 0.98 -10.27 -8.87
N TYR A 42 0.99 -11.59 -8.93
CA TYR A 42 0.75 -12.35 -10.16
C TYR A 42 -0.50 -13.19 -10.00
N ASP A 43 -1.55 -12.84 -10.75
CA ASP A 43 -2.80 -13.59 -10.82
C ASP A 43 -2.68 -14.70 -11.85
N GLN A 44 -2.84 -15.97 -11.45
CA GLN A 44 -2.69 -17.12 -12.34
C GLN A 44 -3.70 -17.13 -13.47
N GLN A 45 -4.92 -16.66 -13.20
CA GLN A 45 -5.97 -16.42 -14.17
C GLN A 45 -6.51 -15.01 -13.91
N PRO A 46 -6.29 -14.02 -14.81
CA PRO A 46 -6.03 -14.18 -16.24
C PRO A 46 -4.55 -14.16 -16.68
N LYS A 47 -3.57 -14.45 -15.80
CA LYS A 47 -2.11 -14.23 -16.05
C LYS A 47 -1.75 -12.74 -16.06
N LEU A 48 -2.19 -12.02 -15.03
CA LEU A 48 -1.99 -10.59 -14.89
C LEU A 48 -0.90 -10.32 -13.86
N TRP A 49 0.06 -9.46 -14.22
CA TRP A 49 1.00 -8.88 -13.27
C TRP A 49 0.51 -7.51 -12.83
N THR A 50 0.36 -7.33 -11.53
CA THR A 50 -0.01 -6.06 -10.91
C THR A 50 1.12 -5.59 -10.00
N THR A 51 1.68 -4.42 -10.27
CA THR A 51 2.72 -3.81 -9.43
C THR A 51 2.23 -2.46 -8.92
N THR A 52 2.26 -2.27 -7.61
CA THR A 52 1.85 -1.03 -6.95
C THR A 52 3.04 -0.46 -6.17
N PHE A 53 3.35 0.82 -6.41
CA PHE A 53 4.36 1.56 -5.64
C PHE A 53 3.66 2.72 -4.93
N LEU A 54 3.81 2.80 -3.61
CA LEU A 54 3.20 3.84 -2.79
C LEU A 54 4.26 4.56 -1.97
N TYR A 55 4.21 5.88 -1.98
CA TYR A 55 4.78 6.71 -0.95
C TYR A 55 3.78 6.82 0.20
N LEU A 56 4.28 6.65 1.42
CA LEU A 56 3.51 6.71 2.65
C LEU A 56 3.92 7.96 3.42
N ALA A 57 2.96 8.77 3.85
CA ALA A 57 3.21 9.99 4.59
C ALA A 57 2.18 10.17 5.70
N GLY A 58 2.64 10.25 6.95
CA GLY A 58 1.81 10.52 8.11
C GLY A 58 2.20 11.84 8.77
N PHE A 59 1.23 12.63 9.19
CA PHE A 59 1.46 13.85 9.94
C PHE A 59 0.52 13.96 11.14
N ARG A 60 1.08 14.23 12.32
CA ARG A 60 0.34 14.50 13.55
C ARG A 60 0.25 16.01 13.76
N PHE A 61 -0.96 16.56 13.65
CA PHE A 61 -1.22 17.98 13.87
C PHE A 61 -1.10 18.32 15.36
N ASN A 62 -1.74 17.51 16.21
CA ASN A 62 -1.77 17.65 17.67
C ASN A 62 -2.06 16.27 18.32
N GLU A 63 -2.33 16.25 19.63
CA GLU A 63 -2.59 15.02 20.39
C GLU A 63 -3.84 14.28 19.92
N THR A 64 -4.82 14.99 19.35
CA THR A 64 -6.08 14.43 18.88
C THR A 64 -6.02 14.04 17.40
N TRP A 65 -5.47 14.91 16.54
CA TRP A 65 -5.63 14.81 15.09
C TRP A 65 -4.35 14.39 14.39
N SER A 66 -4.46 13.40 13.53
CA SER A 66 -3.41 13.00 12.59
C SER A 66 -3.97 12.62 11.23
N VAL A 67 -3.16 12.73 10.19
CA VAL A 67 -3.50 12.31 8.82
C VAL A 67 -2.47 11.30 8.35
N PHE A 68 -2.90 10.34 7.55
CA PHE A 68 -2.03 9.42 6.83
C PHE A 68 -2.46 9.33 5.37
N GLY A 69 -1.49 9.51 4.48
CA GLY A 69 -1.68 9.47 3.04
C GLY A 69 -0.81 8.37 2.41
N MET A 70 -1.39 7.70 1.43
CA MET A 70 -0.71 6.75 0.55
C MET A 70 -0.92 7.20 -0.89
N PHE A 71 0.16 7.38 -1.63
CA PHE A 71 0.09 7.88 -2.99
C PHE A 71 1.10 7.20 -3.91
N GLY A 72 0.68 6.80 -5.10
CA GLY A 72 1.59 6.35 -6.14
C GLY A 72 0.93 5.49 -7.21
N PRO A 73 1.70 5.02 -8.20
CA PRO A 73 1.15 4.32 -9.34
C PRO A 73 0.88 2.84 -9.05
N ARG A 74 -0.19 2.32 -9.65
CA ARG A 74 -0.36 0.90 -9.93
C ARG A 74 -0.27 0.66 -11.43
N THR A 75 0.47 -0.37 -11.82
CA THR A 75 0.61 -0.81 -13.21
C THR A 75 0.18 -2.26 -13.34
N GLU A 76 -0.60 -2.53 -14.38
CA GLU A 76 -1.07 -3.84 -14.79
C GLU A 76 -0.48 -4.22 -16.16
N LEU A 77 0.01 -5.45 -16.28
CA LEU A 77 0.60 -6.00 -17.50
C LEU A 77 0.22 -7.47 -17.71
N GLY A 78 -0.24 -7.82 -18.91
CA GLY A 78 -0.54 -9.20 -19.30
C GLY A 78 -2.04 -9.57 -19.26
N GLY A 79 -2.33 -10.86 -19.41
CA GLY A 79 -3.70 -11.37 -19.53
C GLY A 79 -4.45 -10.82 -20.75
N ARG A 80 -5.66 -10.26 -20.53
CA ARG A 80 -6.49 -9.62 -21.57
C ARG A 80 -6.17 -8.14 -21.79
N VAL A 81 -5.19 -7.61 -21.08
CA VAL A 81 -4.77 -6.21 -21.17
C VAL A 81 -3.78 -6.10 -22.34
N THR A 82 -4.24 -5.62 -23.50
CA THR A 82 -3.42 -5.47 -24.72
C THR A 82 -2.32 -4.42 -24.57
N ASP A 83 -2.55 -3.40 -23.72
CA ASP A 83 -1.61 -2.29 -23.47
C ASP A 83 -1.40 -2.07 -21.96
N ARG A 84 -0.16 -1.78 -21.56
CA ARG A 84 0.21 -1.47 -20.16
C ARG A 84 -0.75 -0.42 -19.59
N ARG A 85 -1.53 -0.80 -18.58
CA ARG A 85 -2.45 0.11 -17.88
C ARG A 85 -1.77 0.63 -16.63
N THR A 86 -1.71 1.94 -16.47
CA THR A 86 -1.21 2.59 -15.26
C THR A 86 -2.27 3.51 -14.68
N GLU A 87 -2.57 3.35 -13.39
CA GLU A 87 -3.48 4.19 -12.62
C GLU A 87 -2.74 4.84 -11.44
N TRP A 88 -3.15 6.05 -11.08
CA TRP A 88 -2.65 6.72 -9.88
C TRP A 88 -3.58 6.43 -8.72
N LEU A 89 -3.00 5.91 -7.63
CA LEU A 89 -3.71 5.64 -6.38
C LEU A 89 -3.46 6.76 -5.40
N SER A 90 -4.52 7.20 -4.75
CA SER A 90 -4.45 8.10 -3.59
C SER A 90 -5.44 7.64 -2.54
N ASN A 91 -4.95 7.39 -1.32
CA ASN A 91 -5.77 7.16 -0.15
C ASN A 91 -5.32 8.13 0.94
N VAL A 92 -6.25 8.93 1.46
CA VAL A 92 -5.98 9.86 2.56
C VAL A 92 -6.97 9.58 3.66
N THR A 93 -6.46 9.31 4.85
CA THR A 93 -7.27 8.99 6.02
C THR A 93 -6.92 9.98 7.14
N LEU A 94 -7.96 10.56 7.75
CA LEU A 94 -7.84 11.43 8.92
C LEU A 94 -8.27 10.64 10.17
N PHE A 95 -7.49 10.75 11.24
CA PHE A 95 -7.71 10.07 12.50
C PHE A 95 -7.91 11.09 13.63
N ALA A 96 -8.86 10.77 14.51
CA ALA A 96 -9.10 11.49 15.76
C ALA A 96 -8.93 10.51 16.94
N ASP A 97 -8.07 10.86 17.89
CA ASP A 97 -7.99 10.18 19.17
C ASP A 97 -9.09 10.72 20.10
N VAL A 98 -10.14 9.92 20.30
CA VAL A 98 -11.37 10.33 21.01
C VAL A 98 -11.46 9.79 22.44
N THR A 99 -10.53 8.91 22.83
CA THR A 99 -10.48 8.33 24.18
C THR A 99 -9.04 8.06 24.55
N ASN A 100 -8.60 8.58 25.70
CA ASN A 100 -7.35 8.14 26.31
C ASN A 100 -7.48 6.63 26.62
N ARG A 101 -6.95 5.76 25.76
CA ARG A 101 -6.78 4.36 26.12
C ARG A 101 -5.76 4.32 27.26
N LEU A 102 -6.23 3.91 28.44
CA LEU A 102 -5.43 3.50 29.60
C LEU A 102 -4.41 2.43 29.21
#